data_AF-A0A398B3P3-F1
#
_entry.id   AF-A0A398B3P3-F1
#
_cell.length_a   1.000
_cell.length_b   1.000
_cell.length_c   1.000
_cell.angle_alpha   90.00
_cell.angle_beta   90.00
_cell.angle_gamma   90.00
#
_symmetry.space_group_name_H-M   'P 1'
#
loop_
_entity.id
_entity.type
_entity.pdbx_description
1 polymer ?
#
loop_
_entity_poly.entity_id
_entity_poly.type
_entity_poly.pdbx_seq_one_letter_code
_entity_poly.pdbx_strand_id
1 'polypeptide(L)' 'MSGQTIVSFIFRFHLVNTEIWTEEKQWRIKVTHIQDDDEMTFENLDDAVNFVRQSLTKR' A
#
# COMPACT_ATOMS: atom_id res chain seq x y z
N MET A 1 -3.81 -19.86 -24.55
CA MET A 1 -4.21 -19.89 -23.13
C MET A 1 -4.21 -18.46 -22.64
N SER A 2 -5.38 -17.86 -22.38
CA SER A 2 -5.45 -16.55 -21.72
C SER A 2 -5.09 -16.77 -20.26
N GLY A 3 -3.79 -16.72 -19.95
CA GLY A 3 -3.30 -16.87 -18.58
C GLY A 3 -3.95 -15.83 -17.69
N GLN A 4 -4.48 -16.27 -16.55
CA GLN A 4 -4.92 -15.36 -15.50
C GLN A 4 -3.74 -14.43 -15.17
N THR A 5 -3.90 -13.13 -15.43
CA THR A 5 -2.90 -12.15 -15.01
C THR A 5 -3.06 -11.97 -13.52
N ILE A 6 -2.15 -12.59 -12.75
CA ILE A 6 -2.12 -12.47 -11.30
C ILE A 6 -1.22 -11.29 -10.96
N VAL A 7 -1.79 -10.37 -10.18
CA VAL A 7 -1.09 -9.21 -9.62
C VAL A 7 -1.19 -9.33 -8.10
N SER A 8 -0.10 -9.09 -7.38
CA SER A 8 -0.01 -9.33 -5.94
C SER A 8 0.65 -8.14 -5.25
N PHE A 9 0.10 -7.77 -4.10
CA PHE A 9 0.60 -6.66 -3.31
C PHE A 9 0.76 -7.10 -1.85
N ILE A 10 1.83 -6.63 -1.20
CA ILE A 10 2.01 -6.77 0.25
C ILE A 10 1.82 -5.40 0.88
N PHE A 11 0.88 -5.31 1.83
CA PHE A 11 0.71 -4.15 2.69
C PHE A 11 1.38 -4.40 4.03
N ARG A 12 2.24 -3.47 4.46
CA ARG A 12 2.88 -3.47 5.77
C ARG A 12 2.54 -2.19 6.50
N PHE A 13 1.99 -2.32 7.70
CA PHE A 13 1.59 -1.21 8.54
C PHE A 13 2.55 -1.09 9.72
N HIS A 14 3.19 0.05 9.85
CA HIS A 14 4.11 0.36 10.94
C HIS A 14 3.52 1.49 11.77
N LEU A 15 3.23 1.23 13.04
CA LEU A 15 2.85 2.30 13.97
C LEU A 15 4.08 3.17 14.21
N VAL A 16 4.02 4.43 13.79
CA VAL A 16 5.13 5.38 13.94
C VAL A 16 5.00 6.10 15.27
N ASN A 17 3.78 6.49 15.62
CA ASN A 17 3.51 7.23 16.84
C ASN A 17 2.04 7.04 17.26
N THR A 18 1.76 7.29 18.52
CA THR A 18 0.41 7.48 19.04
C THR A 18 0.37 8.84 19.73
N GLU A 19 -0.47 9.74 19.25
CA GLU A 19 -0.60 11.06 19.84
C GLU A 19 -1.19 10.95 21.26
N ILE A 20 -0.51 11.54 22.24
CA ILE A 20 -0.77 11.31 23.67
C ILE A 20 -2.15 11.85 24.10
N TRP A 21 -2.64 12.89 23.44
CA TRP A 21 -3.86 13.61 23.83
C TRP A 21 -5.11 13.09 23.15
N THR A 22 -4.97 12.61 21.91
CA THR A 22 -6.09 12.18 21.05
C THR A 22 -6.17 10.66 20.93
N GLU A 23 -5.12 9.95 21.37
CA GLU A 23 -4.89 8.52 21.11
C GLU A 23 -4.83 8.17 19.61
N GLU A 24 -4.65 9.18 18.75
CA GLU A 24 -4.60 8.99 17.31
C GLU A 24 -3.31 8.28 16.91
N LYS A 25 -3.46 7.18 16.16
CA LYS A 25 -2.34 6.37 15.70
C LYS A 25 -1.85 6.87 14.35
N GLN A 26 -0.60 7.31 14.30
CA GLN A 26 0.10 7.65 13.08
C GLN A 26 0.74 6.40 12.49
N TRP A 27 0.24 5.98 11.33
CA TRP A 27 0.72 4.79 10.65
C TRP A 27 1.57 5.15 9.43
N ARG A 28 2.61 4.36 9.20
CA ARG A 28 3.33 4.32 7.94
C ARG A 28 2.97 3.03 7.22
N ILE A 29 2.46 3.16 6.01
CA ILE A 29 1.99 2.05 5.19
C ILE A 29 3.00 1.85 4.07
N LYS A 30 3.56 0.65 3.96
CA LYS A 30 4.39 0.25 2.82
C LYS A 30 3.61 -0.70 1.94
N VAL A 31 3.57 -0.43 0.64
CA VAL A 31 2.95 -1.30 -0.36
C VAL A 31 4.05 -1.78 -1.30
N THR A 32 4.21 -3.09 -1.40
CA THR A 32 5.12 -3.72 -2.37
C THR A 32 4.30 -4.39 -3.46
N HIS A 33 4.52 -4.00 -4.72
CA HIS A 33 4.03 -4.72 -5.89
C HIS A 33 4.99 -5.86 -6.22
N ILE A 34 4.52 -7.10 -6.09
CA ILE A 34 5.41 -8.29 -6.09
C ILE A 34 5.95 -8.62 -7.48
N GLN A 35 5.17 -8.35 -8.53
CA GLN A 35 5.55 -8.66 -9.90
C GLN A 35 6.56 -7.65 -10.45
N ASP A 36 6.47 -6.37 -10.06
CA ASP A 36 7.38 -5.32 -10.54
C ASP A 36 8.51 -4.98 -9.54
N ASP A 37 8.51 -5.61 -8.37
CA ASP A 37 9.44 -5.34 -7.25
C ASP A 37 9.48 -3.85 -6.85
N ASP A 38 8.33 -3.17 -6.96
CA ASP A 38 8.19 -1.75 -6.65
C ASP A 38 7.63 -1.57 -5.22
N GLU A 39 8.30 -0.78 -4.38
CA GLU A 39 7.86 -0.45 -3.02
C GLU A 39 7.57 1.05 -2.89
N MET A 40 6.35 1.37 -2.46
CA MET A 40 5.95 2.74 -2.10
C MET A 40 5.54 2.84 -0.63
N THR A 41 5.72 4.03 -0.05
CA THR A 41 5.37 4.33 1.35
C THR A 41 4.33 5.45 1.40
N PHE A 42 3.33 5.31 2.27
CA PHE A 42 2.20 6.22 2.43
C PHE A 42 1.92 6.49 3.91
N GLU A 43 1.29 7.63 4.19
CA GLU A 43 0.85 8.03 5.54
C GLU A 43 -0.64 7.73 5.80
N ASN A 44 -1.42 7.46 4.75
CA ASN A 44 -2.82 7.09 4.83
C ASN A 44 -3.16 5.94 3.87
N LEU A 45 -4.22 5.18 4.19
CA LEU A 45 -4.61 4.00 3.44
C LEU A 45 -5.22 4.35 2.07
N ASP A 46 -5.91 5.48 1.96
CA ASP A 46 -6.57 5.88 0.72
C ASP A 46 -5.56 6.09 -0.42
N ASP A 47 -4.44 6.74 -0.12
CA ASP A 47 -3.35 6.93 -1.08
C ASP A 47 -2.69 5.60 -1.46
N ALA A 48 -2.47 4.72 -0.50
CA ALA A 48 -1.91 3.38 -0.73
C ALA A 48 -2.83 2.54 -1.65
N VAL A 49 -4.15 2.62 -1.45
CA VAL A 49 -5.13 1.95 -2.31
C VAL A 49 -5.23 2.61 -3.68
N ASN A 50 -5.12 3.93 -3.77
CA ASN A 50 -5.08 4.65 -5.04
C ASN A 50 -3.87 4.26 -5.88
N PHE A 51 -2.69 4.07 -5.26
CA PHE A 51 -1.52 3.51 -5.93
C PHE A 51 -1.83 2.12 -6.53
N VAL A 52 -2.40 1.20 -5.74
CA VAL A 52 -2.77 -0.13 -6.24
C VAL A 52 -3.76 -0.05 -7.40
N ARG A 53 -4.79 0.80 -7.31
CA ARG A 53 -5.76 1.01 -8.40
C ARG A 53 -5.10 1.47 -9.69
N GLN A 54 -4.15 2.40 -9.59
CA GLN A 54 -3.40 2.89 -10.74
C GLN A 54 -2.53 1.81 -11.36
N SER A 55 -1.86 0.99 -10.54
CA SER A 55 -1.06 -0.14 -11.04
C SER A 55 -1.91 -1.21 -11.75
N LEU A 56 -3.17 -1.38 -11.35
CA LEU A 56 -4.11 -2.30 -12.00
C LEU A 56 -4.75 -1.75 -13.29
N THR A 57 -4.71 -0.44 -13.51
CA THR A 57 -5.32 0.21 -14.69
C THR A 57 -4.30 0.63 -15.75
N LYS A 58 -3.02 0.70 -15.41
CA LYS A 58 -1.93 0.82 -16.38
C LYS A 58 -1.91 -0.44 -17.25
N ARG A 59 -2.28 -0.28 -18.52
CA ARG A 59 -2.15 -1.30 -19.58
C ARG A 59 -0.79 -1.21 -20.24
#